data_AF-A0A1A8WNQ8-F1
#
_entry.id   AF-A0A1A8WNQ8-F1
#
_cell.length_a   1.000
_cell.length_b   1.000
_cell.length_c   1.000
_cell.angle_alpha   90.00
_cell.angle_beta   90.00
_cell.angle_gamma   90.00
#
_symmetry.space_group_name_H-M   'P 1'
#
loop_
_entity.id
_entity.type
_entity.pdbx_description
1 polymer ?
#
loop_
_entity_poly.entity_id
_entity_poly.type
_entity_poly.pdbx_seq_one_letter_code
_entity_poly.pdbx_strand_id
1 'polypeptide(L)'
;MSQFKNDNLNENKTYYTWVSQLMQITGISQDIAMRIAEEFSTPFDLIIHFKKINDEECLKDLIISSAYGERKLGKALSRKIYRIFSPNSNPYNAIFQYHVVGRATPTDKDPNPNVYRMCIFAKNDTNAKSRFWYFMKKIHKLKKSNGELLACEQIREKNPLRAKTYGVLLRYDSRTGTHNMYKEFRDTTKEGAIAQLYSEMAGRHRARASSISIIRISEISIHHAKRPHIKQLLKKRLRFPALHLPTLAKEFKRKFAPTRPSTYR
;
A
#
# COMPACT_ATOMS: atom_id res chain seq x y z
N MET A 1 13.27 -15.43 -48.10
CA MET A 1 14.56 -15.46 -47.36
C MET A 1 14.86 -14.17 -46.58
N SER A 2 14.04 -13.11 -46.65
CA SER A 2 14.25 -11.82 -45.97
C SER A 2 13.52 -11.63 -44.63
N GLN A 3 12.54 -12.46 -44.29
CA GLN A 3 11.82 -12.38 -43.00
C GLN A 3 12.67 -12.87 -41.81
N PHE A 4 13.39 -13.99 -41.96
CA PHE A 4 14.23 -14.57 -40.90
C PHE A 4 15.36 -13.66 -40.38
N LYS A 5 15.83 -12.68 -41.16
CA LYS A 5 16.85 -11.71 -40.69
C LYS A 5 16.25 -10.58 -39.85
N ASN A 6 14.99 -10.21 -40.09
CA ASN A 6 14.32 -9.13 -39.36
C ASN A 6 13.86 -9.58 -37.97
N ASP A 7 13.47 -10.84 -37.79
CA ASP A 7 13.03 -11.38 -36.50
C ASP A 7 14.19 -11.45 -35.49
N ASN A 8 15.35 -11.95 -35.91
CA ASN A 8 16.57 -11.96 -35.07
C ASN A 8 17.07 -10.55 -34.67
N LEU A 9 16.89 -9.55 -35.54
CA LEU A 9 17.24 -8.16 -35.24
C LEU A 9 16.27 -7.52 -34.22
N ASN A 10 14.98 -7.83 -34.36
CA ASN A 10 13.96 -7.36 -33.42
C ASN A 10 14.08 -8.03 -32.05
N GLU A 11 14.33 -9.34 -32.00
CA GLU A 11 14.53 -10.10 -30.76
C GLU A 11 15.73 -9.57 -29.95
N ASN A 12 16.86 -9.34 -30.62
CA ASN A 12 18.04 -8.74 -29.99
C ASN A 12 17.74 -7.32 -29.47
N LYS A 13 17.01 -6.50 -30.23
CA LYS A 13 16.62 -5.15 -29.81
C LYS A 13 15.67 -5.18 -28.60
N THR A 14 14.73 -6.11 -28.55
CA THR A 14 13.85 -6.31 -27.39
C THR A 14 14.61 -6.79 -26.16
N TYR A 15 15.61 -7.67 -26.33
CA TYR A 15 16.45 -8.15 -25.24
C TYR A 15 17.27 -7.00 -24.61
N TYR A 16 17.99 -6.22 -25.42
CA TYR A 16 18.80 -5.11 -24.90
C TYR A 16 17.94 -3.98 -24.27
N THR A 17 16.75 -3.72 -24.81
CA THR A 17 15.83 -2.76 -24.20
C THR A 17 15.28 -3.27 -22.87
N TRP A 18 15.03 -4.57 -22.75
CA TRP A 18 14.61 -5.20 -21.50
C TRP A 18 15.69 -5.14 -20.42
N VAL A 19 16.94 -5.49 -20.78
CA VAL A 19 18.11 -5.35 -19.89
C VAL A 19 18.28 -3.91 -19.43
N SER A 20 18.16 -2.93 -20.35
CA SER A 20 18.27 -1.50 -20.01
C SER A 20 17.17 -1.05 -19.03
N GLN A 21 15.94 -1.54 -19.17
CA GLN A 21 14.84 -1.24 -18.25
C GLN A 21 15.09 -1.81 -16.84
N LEU A 22 15.65 -3.01 -16.74
CA LEU A 22 16.02 -3.61 -15.46
C LEU A 22 17.16 -2.84 -14.77
N MET A 23 18.14 -2.35 -15.54
CA MET A 23 19.25 -1.53 -15.03
C MET A 23 18.82 -0.17 -14.48
N GLN A 24 17.65 0.35 -14.86
CA GLN A 24 17.10 1.59 -14.27
C GLN A 24 16.67 1.40 -12.80
N ILE A 25 16.57 0.16 -12.32
CA ILE A 25 16.20 -0.15 -10.95
C ILE A 25 17.42 -0.03 -10.04
N THR A 26 17.33 0.87 -9.05
CA THR A 26 18.40 1.11 -8.07
C THR A 26 18.84 -0.19 -7.36
N GLY A 27 20.09 -0.58 -7.61
CA GLY A 27 20.73 -1.77 -7.03
C GLY A 27 20.77 -3.01 -7.94
N ILE A 28 20.32 -2.89 -9.20
CA ILE A 28 20.49 -3.94 -10.22
C ILE A 28 21.74 -3.64 -11.06
N SER A 29 22.71 -4.55 -11.06
CA SER A 29 23.88 -4.48 -11.95
C SER A 29 23.54 -5.05 -13.34
N GLN A 30 24.37 -4.74 -14.33
CA GLN A 30 24.20 -5.24 -15.70
C GLN A 30 24.13 -6.78 -15.76
N ASP A 31 24.98 -7.46 -14.99
CA ASP A 31 25.00 -8.93 -14.93
C ASP A 31 23.67 -9.51 -14.41
N ILE A 32 23.10 -8.88 -13.38
CA ILE A 32 21.81 -9.29 -12.80
C ILE A 32 20.68 -9.01 -13.81
N ALA A 33 20.71 -7.88 -14.50
CA ALA A 33 19.72 -7.52 -15.50
C ALA A 33 19.73 -8.48 -16.70
N MET A 34 20.92 -8.88 -17.18
CA MET A 34 21.06 -9.87 -18.26
C MET A 34 20.50 -11.23 -17.85
N ARG A 35 20.80 -11.70 -16.63
CA ARG A 35 20.27 -12.99 -16.15
C ARG A 35 18.75 -13.00 -15.96
N ILE A 36 18.17 -11.90 -15.46
CA ILE A 36 16.71 -11.76 -15.38
C ILE A 36 16.10 -11.76 -16.79
N ALA A 37 16.76 -11.15 -17.77
CA ALA A 37 16.30 -11.16 -19.16
C ALA A 37 16.48 -12.52 -19.87
N GLU A 38 17.43 -13.34 -19.43
CA GLU A 38 17.60 -14.73 -19.87
C GLU A 38 16.49 -15.65 -19.31
N GLU A 39 16.14 -15.49 -18.03
CA GLU A 39 15.09 -16.29 -17.37
C GLU A 39 13.68 -15.84 -17.78
N PHE A 40 13.48 -14.52 -17.94
CA PHE A 40 12.22 -13.91 -18.36
C PHE A 40 12.44 -13.07 -19.61
N SER A 41 12.17 -13.68 -20.76
CA SER A 41 12.40 -13.09 -22.09
C SER A 41 11.66 -11.76 -22.28
N THR A 42 10.50 -11.60 -21.66
CA THR A 42 9.73 -10.34 -21.67
C THR A 42 9.37 -9.86 -20.26
N PRO A 43 9.14 -8.54 -20.09
CA PRO A 43 8.55 -8.01 -18.86
C PRO A 43 7.23 -8.70 -18.50
N PHE A 44 6.45 -9.13 -19.49
CA PHE A 44 5.16 -9.80 -19.26
C PHE A 44 5.32 -11.18 -18.63
N ASP A 45 6.37 -11.94 -19.00
CA ASP A 45 6.64 -13.26 -18.42
C ASP A 45 6.98 -13.16 -16.94
N LEU A 46 7.79 -12.15 -16.58
CA LEU A 46 8.12 -11.82 -15.19
C LEU A 46 6.86 -11.43 -14.38
N ILE A 47 5.93 -10.70 -15.01
CA ILE A 47 4.63 -10.32 -14.40
C ILE A 47 3.72 -11.54 -14.21
N ILE A 48 3.65 -12.43 -15.20
CA ILE A 48 2.84 -13.66 -15.13
C ILE A 48 3.39 -14.59 -14.05
N HIS A 49 4.71 -14.71 -13.95
CA HIS A 49 5.38 -15.46 -12.89
C HIS A 49 5.00 -14.93 -11.50
N PHE A 50 5.06 -13.61 -11.30
CA PHE A 50 4.64 -12.97 -10.06
C PHE A 50 3.13 -13.10 -9.75
N LYS A 51 2.29 -13.29 -10.76
CA LYS A 51 0.84 -13.52 -10.58
C LYS A 51 0.52 -14.94 -10.12
N LYS A 52 1.37 -15.93 -10.45
CA LYS A 52 1.19 -17.34 -10.10
C LYS A 52 1.65 -17.66 -8.67
N ILE A 53 2.63 -16.92 -8.16
CA ILE A 53 3.23 -17.14 -6.85
C ILE A 53 2.58 -16.19 -5.83
N ASN A 54 1.93 -16.73 -4.79
CA ASN A 54 1.31 -15.94 -3.71
C ASN A 54 2.27 -14.89 -3.11
N ASP A 55 1.73 -13.78 -2.58
CA ASP A 55 2.43 -12.57 -2.10
C ASP A 55 3.67 -12.80 -1.20
N GLU A 56 3.74 -13.92 -0.47
CA GLU A 56 4.86 -14.27 0.41
C GLU A 56 5.96 -15.12 -0.25
N GLU A 57 5.66 -15.87 -1.30
CA GLU A 57 6.64 -16.72 -2.00
C GLU A 57 7.35 -15.96 -3.13
N CYS A 58 6.76 -14.91 -3.69
CA CYS A 58 7.44 -13.96 -4.59
C CYS A 58 8.62 -13.24 -3.90
N LEU A 59 8.67 -13.31 -2.57
CA LEU A 59 9.71 -12.74 -1.71
C LEU A 59 10.83 -13.73 -1.41
N LYS A 60 10.73 -15.00 -1.83
CA LYS A 60 11.84 -15.95 -1.77
C LYS A 60 12.88 -15.55 -2.81
N ASP A 61 14.15 -15.69 -2.45
CA ASP A 61 15.26 -15.13 -3.21
C ASP A 61 15.30 -15.75 -4.63
N LEU A 62 15.23 -14.94 -5.69
CA LEU A 62 15.60 -15.39 -7.03
C LEU A 62 17.07 -15.83 -6.95
N ILE A 63 17.33 -17.12 -7.18
CA ILE A 63 18.69 -17.67 -7.19
C ILE A 63 19.25 -17.43 -8.58
N ILE A 64 20.24 -16.54 -8.69
CA ILE A 64 20.88 -16.23 -9.96
C ILE A 64 22.24 -16.94 -9.98
N SER A 65 22.45 -17.85 -10.93
CA SER A 65 23.75 -18.45 -11.20
C SER A 65 24.68 -17.43 -11.89
N SER A 66 25.66 -16.90 -11.16
CA SER A 66 26.73 -16.06 -11.71
C SER A 66 27.94 -16.91 -12.10
N ALA A 67 28.84 -16.37 -12.93
CA ALA A 67 30.17 -16.95 -13.15
C ALA A 67 30.99 -17.11 -11.85
N TYR A 68 30.61 -16.36 -10.81
CA TYR A 68 31.19 -16.42 -9.46
C TYR A 68 30.36 -17.29 -8.48
N GLY A 69 29.43 -18.12 -8.96
CA GLY A 69 28.55 -18.99 -8.17
C GLY A 69 27.10 -18.51 -8.04
N GLU A 70 26.25 -19.30 -7.38
CA GLU A 70 24.85 -18.96 -7.13
C GLU A 70 24.74 -17.80 -6.13
N ARG A 71 24.16 -16.69 -6.57
CA ARG A 71 23.91 -15.49 -5.75
C ARG A 71 22.41 -15.28 -5.58
N LYS A 72 21.99 -15.15 -4.33
CA LYS A 72 20.60 -14.85 -3.96
C LYS A 72 20.31 -13.38 -4.19
N LEU A 73 19.31 -13.09 -5.03
CA LEU A 73 18.76 -11.75 -5.24
C LEU A 73 17.92 -11.38 -4.00
N GLY A 74 18.58 -10.92 -2.94
CA GLY A 74 17.97 -10.80 -1.61
C GLY A 74 16.60 -10.11 -1.58
N LYS A 75 15.75 -10.52 -0.63
CA LYS A 75 14.36 -10.07 -0.40
C LYS A 75 14.03 -8.58 -0.64
N ALA A 76 14.97 -7.67 -0.44
CA ALA A 76 14.76 -6.23 -0.66
C ALA A 76 14.71 -5.85 -2.14
N LEU A 77 15.52 -6.50 -2.98
CA LEU A 77 15.61 -6.22 -4.41
C LEU A 77 14.46 -6.90 -5.16
N SER A 78 14.12 -8.14 -4.80
CA SER A 78 12.94 -8.85 -5.33
C SER A 78 11.64 -8.06 -5.07
N ARG A 79 11.50 -7.45 -3.87
CA ARG A 79 10.42 -6.51 -3.55
C ARG A 79 10.37 -5.27 -4.45
N LYS A 80 11.53 -4.70 -4.80
CA LYS A 80 11.58 -3.53 -5.69
C LYS A 80 11.11 -3.90 -7.10
N ILE A 81 11.59 -5.02 -7.63
CA ILE A 81 11.21 -5.54 -8.95
C ILE A 81 9.70 -5.86 -8.96
N TYR A 82 9.21 -6.59 -7.96
CA TYR A 82 7.77 -6.89 -7.82
C TYR A 82 6.90 -5.63 -7.77
N ARG A 83 7.30 -4.59 -7.02
CA ARG A 83 6.54 -3.32 -6.95
C ARG A 83 6.50 -2.53 -8.25
N ILE A 84 7.53 -2.67 -9.08
CA ILE A 84 7.62 -1.93 -10.35
C ILE A 84 6.78 -2.63 -11.42
N PHE A 85 6.78 -3.97 -11.42
CA PHE A 85 6.16 -4.75 -12.49
C PHE A 85 4.80 -5.36 -12.11
N SER A 86 4.42 -5.49 -10.84
CA SER A 86 3.09 -6.00 -10.46
C SER A 86 2.01 -4.94 -10.66
N PRO A 87 1.07 -5.12 -11.62
CA PRO A 87 0.02 -4.14 -11.93
C PRO A 87 -1.01 -3.96 -10.80
N ASN A 88 -1.07 -4.91 -9.86
CA ASN A 88 -1.94 -4.87 -8.68
C ASN A 88 -1.23 -4.35 -7.43
N SER A 89 0.08 -4.12 -7.48
CA SER A 89 0.80 -3.46 -6.40
C SER A 89 0.43 -1.98 -6.44
N ASN A 90 -0.70 -1.61 -5.85
CA ASN A 90 -1.04 -0.20 -5.66
C ASN A 90 -0.14 0.32 -4.52
N PRO A 91 1.02 0.95 -4.80
CA PRO A 91 2.06 1.16 -3.80
C PRO A 91 1.78 2.38 -2.93
N TYR A 92 0.79 3.20 -3.30
CA TYR A 92 0.74 4.58 -2.83
C TYR A 92 -0.05 4.80 -1.55
N ASN A 93 -0.90 3.86 -1.11
CA ASN A 93 -1.73 4.03 0.11
C ASN A 93 -2.05 2.73 0.86
N ALA A 94 -1.19 1.70 0.78
CA ALA A 94 -1.38 0.50 1.59
C ALA A 94 -1.19 0.84 3.08
N ILE A 95 -2.29 0.88 3.81
CA ILE A 95 -2.36 1.08 5.26
C ILE A 95 -2.92 -0.21 5.82
N PHE A 96 -2.26 -0.74 6.84
CA PHE A 96 -2.70 -1.95 7.51
C PHE A 96 -3.09 -1.65 8.94
N GLN A 97 -4.03 -2.44 9.46
CA GLN A 97 -4.38 -2.41 10.87
C GLN A 97 -3.51 -3.40 11.65
N TYR A 98 -2.86 -2.92 12.71
CA TYR A 98 -2.06 -3.75 13.61
C TYR A 98 -2.64 -3.71 15.03
N HIS A 99 -2.76 -4.88 15.63
CA HIS A 99 -2.97 -5.06 17.05
C HIS A 99 -1.60 -5.15 17.72
N VAL A 100 -1.24 -4.11 18.47
CA VAL A 100 0.05 -4.04 19.18
C VAL A 100 -0.22 -4.12 20.67
N VAL A 101 0.42 -5.08 21.32
CA VAL A 101 0.35 -5.31 22.76
C VAL A 101 1.74 -5.16 23.36
N GLY A 102 1.86 -4.40 24.43
CA GLY A 102 3.12 -4.19 25.14
C GLY A 102 2.91 -3.85 26.60
N ARG A 103 3.97 -4.01 27.39
CA ARG A 103 3.99 -3.73 28.83
C ARG A 103 5.32 -3.12 29.25
N ALA A 104 5.41 -2.65 30.49
CA ALA A 104 6.70 -2.33 31.10
C ALA A 104 7.50 -3.61 31.32
N THR A 105 8.83 -3.51 31.27
CA THR A 105 9.69 -4.63 31.69
C THR A 105 9.45 -4.87 33.18
N PRO A 106 9.15 -6.10 33.62
CA PRO A 106 8.99 -6.42 35.03
C PRO A 106 10.22 -5.99 35.84
N THR A 107 9.99 -5.40 37.01
CA THR A 107 11.06 -4.99 37.94
C THR A 107 10.74 -5.53 39.34
N ASP A 108 11.71 -5.61 40.24
CA ASP A 108 11.47 -6.10 41.61
C ASP A 108 10.40 -5.29 42.36
N LYS A 109 10.23 -4.02 41.98
CA LYS A 109 9.19 -3.13 42.53
C LYS A 109 7.80 -3.37 41.93
N ASP A 110 7.74 -3.83 40.68
CA ASP A 110 6.50 -4.13 39.96
C ASP A 110 6.70 -5.39 39.10
N PRO A 111 6.50 -6.58 39.69
CA PRO A 111 6.70 -7.85 38.98
C PRO A 111 5.59 -8.14 37.96
N ASN A 112 4.41 -7.53 38.10
CA ASN A 112 3.24 -7.76 37.28
C ASN A 112 2.72 -6.45 36.66
N PRO A 113 3.49 -5.83 35.76
CA PRO A 113 3.11 -4.53 35.19
C PRO A 113 1.88 -4.65 34.29
N ASN A 114 1.11 -3.56 34.23
CA ASN A 114 -0.07 -3.45 33.39
C ASN A 114 0.24 -3.65 31.90
N VAL A 115 -0.60 -4.44 31.22
CA VAL A 115 -0.49 -4.71 29.79
C VAL A 115 -1.40 -3.75 29.02
N TYR A 116 -0.83 -3.10 28.00
CA TYR A 116 -1.53 -2.16 27.14
C TYR A 116 -1.70 -2.73 25.73
N ARG A 117 -2.89 -2.55 25.15
CA ARG A 117 -3.18 -2.91 23.75
C ARG A 117 -3.69 -1.71 22.98
N MET A 118 -3.27 -1.60 21.72
CA MET A 118 -3.75 -0.57 20.80
C MET A 118 -3.93 -1.14 19.40
N CYS A 119 -4.98 -0.68 18.71
CA CYS A 119 -5.14 -0.87 17.28
C CYS A 119 -4.53 0.33 16.56
N ILE A 120 -3.48 0.10 15.77
CA ILE A 120 -2.72 1.14 15.09
C ILE A 120 -2.77 0.94 13.58
N PHE A 121 -3.07 2.01 12.86
CA PHE A 121 -3.01 2.03 11.39
C PHE A 121 -1.64 2.50 10.93
N ALA A 122 -0.93 1.65 10.20
CA ALA A 122 0.43 1.93 9.74
C ALA A 122 0.74 1.23 8.41
N LYS A 123 1.78 1.70 7.72
CA LYS A 123 2.21 1.11 6.43
C LYS A 123 2.91 -0.25 6.58
N ASN A 124 3.47 -0.52 7.75
CA ASN A 124 4.18 -1.76 8.09
C ASN A 124 4.20 -1.95 9.61
N ASP A 125 4.63 -3.14 10.04
CA ASP A 125 4.72 -3.53 11.46
C ASP A 125 5.67 -2.63 12.26
N THR A 126 6.80 -2.24 11.66
CA THR A 126 7.84 -1.41 12.30
C THR A 126 7.29 -0.01 12.61
N ASN A 127 6.55 0.57 11.69
CA ASN A 127 5.86 1.85 11.88
C ASN A 127 4.75 1.72 12.93
N ALA A 128 4.03 0.59 12.97
CA ALA A 128 3.02 0.34 14.00
C ALA A 128 3.66 0.31 15.40
N LYS A 129 4.75 -0.44 15.57
CA LYS A 129 5.53 -0.51 16.82
C LYS A 129 6.06 0.88 17.23
N SER A 130 6.60 1.65 16.28
CA SER A 130 7.07 3.01 16.54
C SER A 130 5.93 3.93 17.03
N ARG A 131 4.76 3.89 16.38
CA ARG A 131 3.58 4.66 16.79
C ARG A 131 3.02 4.19 18.14
N PHE A 132 3.08 2.90 18.44
CA PHE A 132 2.72 2.37 19.76
C PHE A 132 3.56 3.02 20.87
N TRP A 133 4.89 2.99 20.71
CA TRP A 133 5.79 3.60 21.68
C TRP A 133 5.62 5.12 21.80
N TYR A 134 5.29 5.80 20.71
CA TYR A 134 4.94 7.23 20.76
C TYR A 134 3.72 7.49 21.67
N PHE A 135 2.65 6.70 21.52
CA PHE A 135 1.46 6.84 22.37
C PHE A 135 1.73 6.42 23.81
N MET A 136 2.45 5.32 24.03
CA MET A 136 2.84 4.87 25.37
C MET A 136 3.67 5.91 26.13
N LYS A 137 4.59 6.60 25.45
CA LYS A 137 5.37 7.71 26.03
C LYS A 137 4.47 8.88 26.42
N LYS A 138 3.47 9.21 25.60
CA LYS A 138 2.56 10.35 25.84
C LYS A 138 1.52 10.09 26.91
N ILE A 139 0.99 8.87 27.01
CA ILE A 139 -0.13 8.54 27.90
C ILE A 139 0.38 7.95 29.23
N HIS A 140 1.29 6.98 29.17
CA HIS A 140 1.71 6.18 30.33
C HIS A 140 3.18 6.38 30.73
N LYS A 141 3.87 7.39 30.17
CA LYS A 141 5.31 7.67 30.41
C LYS A 141 6.23 6.47 30.15
N LEU A 142 5.78 5.49 29.37
CA LEU A 142 6.51 4.27 29.06
C LEU A 142 7.35 4.45 27.78
N LYS A 143 8.63 4.08 27.83
CA LYS A 143 9.57 4.17 26.71
C LYS A 143 9.93 2.78 26.20
N LYS A 144 10.35 2.69 24.93
CA LYS A 144 10.84 1.46 24.31
C LYS A 144 12.02 0.81 25.07
N SER A 145 12.84 1.60 25.76
CA SER A 145 13.98 1.08 26.53
C SER A 145 13.58 0.33 27.80
N ASN A 146 12.44 0.69 28.40
CA ASN A 146 12.00 0.18 29.71
C ASN A 146 10.71 -0.64 29.56
N GLY A 147 10.43 -1.10 28.35
CA GLY A 147 9.22 -1.83 28.04
C GLY A 147 9.47 -2.82 26.92
N GLU A 148 8.63 -3.84 26.89
CA GLU A 148 8.69 -4.93 25.93
C GLU A 148 7.37 -5.05 25.16
N LEU A 149 7.48 -5.48 23.90
CA LEU A 149 6.33 -5.80 23.06
C LEU A 149 6.00 -7.28 23.24
N LEU A 150 4.75 -7.57 23.58
CA LEU A 150 4.27 -8.94 23.73
C LEU A 150 3.80 -9.51 22.40
N ALA A 151 3.02 -8.72 21.64
CA ALA A 151 2.47 -9.15 20.37
C ALA A 151 2.34 -7.98 19.39
N CYS A 152 2.48 -8.29 18.10
CA CYS A 152 2.23 -7.36 17.01
C CYS A 152 1.60 -8.14 15.85
N GLU A 153 0.28 -8.16 15.82
CA GLU A 153 -0.49 -8.95 14.87
C GLU A 153 -1.16 -8.04 13.85
N GLN A 154 -1.18 -8.44 12.58
CA GLN A 154 -1.93 -7.71 11.58
C GLN A 154 -3.40 -8.15 11.61
N ILE A 155 -4.32 -7.20 11.79
CA ILE A 155 -5.75 -7.44 11.70
C ILE A 155 -6.18 -7.21 10.25
N ARG A 156 -6.87 -8.19 9.67
CA ARG A 156 -7.55 -8.05 8.37
C ARG A 156 -9.05 -7.91 8.58
N GLU A 157 -9.71 -7.17 7.70
CA GLU A 157 -11.16 -7.02 7.77
C GLU A 157 -11.85 -8.36 7.46
N LYS A 158 -12.82 -8.75 8.29
CA LYS A 158 -13.50 -10.06 8.17
C LYS A 158 -14.24 -10.21 6.84
N ASN A 159 -14.91 -9.14 6.39
CA ASN A 159 -15.71 -9.14 5.17
C ASN A 159 -15.28 -7.99 4.25
N PRO A 160 -14.20 -8.13 3.47
CA PRO A 160 -13.59 -7.04 2.70
C PRO A 160 -14.36 -6.65 1.43
N LEU A 161 -15.41 -7.38 1.06
CA LEU A 161 -16.24 -7.10 -0.10
C LEU A 161 -17.52 -6.32 0.25
N ARG A 162 -17.84 -6.19 1.55
CA ARG A 162 -19.05 -5.51 2.01
C ARG A 162 -18.77 -4.03 2.22
N ALA A 163 -19.50 -3.17 1.51
CA ALA A 163 -19.44 -1.73 1.77
C ALA A 163 -19.99 -1.40 3.16
N LYS A 164 -19.22 -0.64 3.93
CA LYS A 164 -19.53 -0.20 5.29
C LYS A 164 -19.38 1.31 5.37
N THR A 165 -19.92 1.90 6.43
CA THR A 165 -19.76 3.33 6.71
C THR A 165 -18.99 3.45 8.01
N TYR A 166 -17.83 4.11 7.96
CA TYR A 166 -16.92 4.26 9.07
C TYR A 166 -16.90 5.70 9.57
N GLY A 167 -17.07 5.87 10.88
CA GLY A 167 -16.82 7.13 11.57
C GLY A 167 -15.42 7.15 12.11
N VAL A 168 -14.69 8.22 11.82
CA VAL A 168 -13.35 8.42 12.34
C VAL A 168 -13.31 9.70 13.16
N LEU A 169 -12.96 9.57 14.43
CA LEU A 169 -12.58 10.67 15.29
C LEU A 169 -11.06 10.80 15.26
N LEU A 170 -10.57 11.97 14.87
CA LEU A 170 -9.15 12.28 14.80
C LEU A 170 -8.82 13.54 15.59
N ARG A 171 -7.58 13.59 16.05
CA ARG A 171 -6.90 14.81 16.46
C ARG A 171 -5.86 15.12 15.40
N TYR A 172 -5.78 16.36 14.95
CA TYR A 172 -4.70 16.80 14.10
C TYR A 172 -4.13 18.15 14.53
N ASP A 173 -2.86 18.36 14.21
CA ASP A 173 -2.17 19.61 14.46
C ASP A 173 -2.16 20.44 13.17
N SER A 174 -2.74 21.63 13.23
CA SER A 174 -2.67 22.66 12.20
C SER A 174 -1.40 23.51 12.40
N ARG A 175 -1.20 24.53 11.56
CA ARG A 175 -0.12 25.51 11.77
C ARG A 175 -0.31 26.35 13.03
N THR A 176 -1.56 26.53 13.45
CA THR A 176 -1.95 27.43 14.54
C THR A 176 -2.18 26.68 15.85
N GLY A 177 -2.69 25.45 15.80
CA GLY A 177 -3.05 24.72 17.01
C GLY A 177 -3.56 23.31 16.75
N THR A 178 -4.01 22.64 17.81
CA THR A 178 -4.47 21.25 17.75
C THR A 178 -5.99 21.18 17.73
N HIS A 179 -6.57 20.44 16.79
CA HIS A 179 -8.02 20.38 16.61
C HIS A 179 -8.51 18.93 16.59
N ASN A 180 -9.67 18.70 17.19
CA ASN A 180 -10.40 17.44 17.08
C ASN A 180 -11.40 17.55 15.94
N MET A 181 -11.51 16.49 15.15
CA MET A 181 -12.43 16.43 14.02
C MET A 181 -13.04 15.04 13.90
N TYR A 182 -14.30 15.02 13.51
CA TYR A 182 -15.02 13.80 13.17
C TYR A 182 -15.31 13.76 11.67
N LYS A 183 -14.97 12.68 10.99
CA LYS A 183 -15.24 12.47 9.55
C LYS A 183 -15.88 11.10 9.34
N GLU A 184 -16.61 10.95 8.24
CA GLU A 184 -17.28 9.71 7.88
C GLU A 184 -16.85 9.31 6.47
N PHE A 185 -16.58 8.02 6.28
CA PHE A 185 -16.14 7.46 5.00
C PHE A 185 -16.96 6.21 4.67
N ARG A 186 -17.31 6.03 3.40
CA ARG A 186 -17.91 4.78 2.91
C ARG A 186 -16.84 3.98 2.19
N ASP A 187 -16.50 2.84 2.76
CA ASP A 187 -15.44 1.96 2.24
C ASP A 187 -15.70 0.50 2.65
N THR A 188 -14.99 -0.45 2.08
CA THR A 188 -15.13 -1.87 2.41
C THR A 188 -14.31 -2.27 3.64
N THR A 189 -13.18 -1.62 3.89
CA THR A 189 -12.29 -1.91 5.04
C THR A 189 -11.97 -0.68 5.87
N LYS A 190 -11.59 -0.88 7.14
CA LYS A 190 -11.08 0.22 7.99
C LYS A 190 -9.80 0.82 7.41
N GLU A 191 -8.96 -0.03 6.83
CA GLU A 191 -7.73 0.33 6.13
C GLU A 191 -7.98 1.31 4.99
N GLY A 192 -8.96 1.01 4.12
CA GLY A 192 -9.38 1.90 3.04
C GLY A 192 -9.94 3.23 3.56
N ALA A 193 -10.79 3.18 4.58
CA ALA A 193 -11.35 4.39 5.19
C ALA A 193 -10.26 5.32 5.77
N ILE A 194 -9.22 4.75 6.40
CA ILE A 194 -8.07 5.52 6.89
C ILE A 194 -7.18 6.03 5.74
N ALA A 195 -7.03 5.27 4.65
CA ALA A 195 -6.34 5.74 3.46
C ALA A 195 -7.04 6.96 2.84
N GLN A 196 -8.37 6.88 2.67
CA GLN A 196 -9.19 8.01 2.22
C GLN A 196 -9.06 9.21 3.18
N LEU A 197 -9.06 8.96 4.50
CA LEU A 197 -8.87 10.01 5.50
C LEU A 197 -7.54 10.74 5.32
N TYR A 198 -6.43 10.02 5.15
CA TYR A 198 -5.12 10.67 4.97
C TYR A 198 -5.09 11.51 3.69
N SER A 199 -5.62 11.01 2.58
CA SER A 199 -5.73 11.77 1.34
C SER A 199 -6.62 13.01 1.49
N GLU A 200 -7.76 12.88 2.15
CA GLU A 200 -8.67 14.00 2.40
C GLU A 200 -8.04 15.07 3.31
N MET A 201 -7.38 14.65 4.40
CA MET A 201 -6.71 15.56 5.33
C MET A 201 -5.53 16.29 4.68
N ALA A 202 -4.79 15.62 3.79
CA ALA A 202 -3.75 16.24 3.00
C ALA A 202 -4.33 17.26 2.00
N GLY A 203 -5.43 16.93 1.31
CA GLY A 203 -6.04 17.82 0.33
C GLY A 203 -6.74 19.04 0.94
N ARG A 204 -7.63 18.82 1.92
CA ARG A 204 -8.47 19.88 2.50
C ARG A 204 -7.77 20.71 3.56
N HIS A 205 -6.89 20.10 4.35
CA HIS A 205 -6.29 20.74 5.52
C HIS A 205 -4.76 20.83 5.45
N ARG A 206 -4.13 20.34 4.37
CA ARG A 206 -2.66 20.26 4.22
C ARG A 206 -1.99 19.53 5.40
N ALA A 207 -2.72 18.64 6.06
CA ALA A 207 -2.23 17.91 7.20
C ALA A 207 -1.39 16.72 6.73
N ARG A 208 -0.17 16.61 7.26
CA ARG A 208 0.71 15.47 7.01
C ARG A 208 0.31 14.29 7.90
N ALA A 209 0.63 13.08 7.48
CA ALA A 209 0.34 11.87 8.27
C ALA A 209 0.95 11.90 9.68
N SER A 210 2.12 12.52 9.86
CA SER A 210 2.77 12.70 11.16
C SER A 210 1.95 13.56 12.14
N SER A 211 1.20 14.52 11.62
CA SER A 211 0.38 15.48 12.38
C SER A 211 -1.01 14.95 12.71
N ILE A 212 -1.36 13.74 12.28
CA ILE A 212 -2.69 13.15 12.48
C ILE A 212 -2.57 12.01 13.49
N SER A 213 -3.48 12.02 14.47
CA SER A 213 -3.66 10.96 15.45
C SER A 213 -5.11 10.48 15.39
N ILE A 214 -5.30 9.22 15.00
CA ILE A 214 -6.62 8.58 14.97
C ILE A 214 -6.97 8.19 16.41
N ILE A 215 -8.08 8.70 16.91
CA ILE A 215 -8.55 8.42 18.28
C ILE A 215 -9.43 7.18 18.27
N ARG A 216 -10.39 7.13 17.35
CA ARG A 216 -11.34 6.03 17.23
C ARG A 216 -11.83 5.91 15.81
N ILE A 217 -12.00 4.67 15.36
CA ILE A 217 -12.73 4.31 14.16
C ILE A 217 -13.79 3.27 14.52
N SER A 218 -15.01 3.46 14.02
CA SER A 218 -16.11 2.52 14.25
C SER A 218 -17.03 2.44 13.03
N GLU A 219 -17.60 1.26 12.78
CA GLU A 219 -18.68 1.10 11.80
C GLU A 219 -19.94 1.80 12.36
N ILE A 220 -20.62 2.58 11.52
CA ILE A 220 -21.81 3.36 11.87
C ILE A 220 -22.99 2.78 11.11
N SER A 221 -24.13 2.65 11.79
CA SER A 221 -25.40 2.31 11.16
C SER A 221 -25.92 3.45 10.27
N ILE A 222 -26.69 3.10 9.24
CA ILE A 222 -27.24 4.03 8.24
C ILE A 222 -27.97 5.22 8.90
N HIS A 223 -28.69 4.98 9.99
CA HIS A 223 -29.45 6.00 10.73
C HIS A 223 -28.58 7.01 11.48
N HIS A 224 -27.37 6.61 11.87
CA HIS A 224 -26.44 7.43 12.65
C HIS A 224 -25.46 8.22 11.79
N ALA A 225 -25.49 8.07 10.46
CA ALA A 225 -24.66 8.85 9.55
C ALA A 225 -25.03 10.34 9.63
N LYS A 226 -24.05 11.21 9.89
CA LYS A 226 -24.27 12.65 10.09
C LYS A 226 -23.90 13.46 8.84
N ARG A 227 -22.92 13.01 8.04
CA ARG A 227 -22.38 13.80 6.93
C ARG A 227 -23.28 13.74 5.68
N PRO A 228 -23.59 14.90 5.05
CA PRO A 228 -24.57 14.97 3.96
C PRO A 228 -24.16 14.16 2.72
N HIS A 229 -22.87 14.18 2.34
CA HIS A 229 -22.37 13.41 1.19
C HIS A 229 -22.48 11.89 1.42
N ILE A 230 -22.32 11.41 2.66
CA ILE A 230 -22.55 10.01 3.00
C ILE A 230 -24.04 9.66 2.97
N LYS A 231 -24.91 10.54 3.50
CA LYS A 231 -26.36 10.35 3.46
C LYS A 231 -26.90 10.20 2.03
N GLN A 232 -26.35 10.94 1.07
CA GLN A 232 -26.72 10.82 -0.35
C GLN A 232 -26.41 9.42 -0.90
N LEU A 233 -25.28 8.83 -0.51
CA LEU A 233 -24.88 7.48 -0.93
C LEU A 233 -25.70 6.36 -0.28
N LEU A 234 -26.36 6.66 0.84
CA LEU A 234 -27.18 5.69 1.60
C LEU A 234 -28.63 5.59 1.10
N LYS A 235 -29.01 6.36 0.08
CA LYS A 235 -30.37 6.30 -0.49
C LYS A 235 -30.68 4.92 -1.08
N LYS A 236 -31.91 4.45 -0.87
CA LYS A 236 -32.43 3.22 -1.49
C LYS A 236 -32.45 3.37 -3.02
N ARG A 237 -31.99 2.35 -3.74
CA ARG A 237 -31.92 2.32 -5.22
C ARG A 237 -31.15 3.51 -5.82
N LEU A 238 -29.99 3.85 -5.26
CA LEU A 238 -29.09 4.87 -5.81
C LEU A 238 -28.71 4.54 -7.27
N ARG A 239 -28.92 5.50 -8.18
CA ARG A 239 -28.53 5.43 -9.59
C ARG A 239 -28.01 6.80 -10.03
N PHE A 240 -27.02 6.81 -10.90
CA PHE A 240 -26.46 8.02 -11.50
C PHE A 240 -25.87 7.69 -12.88
N PRO A 241 -25.92 8.61 -13.85
CA PRO A 241 -25.27 8.42 -15.15
C PRO A 241 -23.75 8.42 -15.01
N ALA A 242 -23.06 7.66 -15.85
CA ALA A 242 -21.60 7.62 -15.88
C ALA A 242 -21.04 8.80 -16.68
N LEU A 243 -20.66 9.87 -15.97
CA LEU A 243 -20.13 11.09 -16.59
C LEU A 243 -18.60 11.19 -16.56
N HIS A 244 -17.90 10.10 -16.22
CA HIS A 244 -16.44 10.08 -16.17
C HIS A 244 -15.86 9.96 -17.58
N LEU A 245 -14.73 10.63 -17.82
CA LEU A 245 -14.02 10.54 -19.09
C LEU A 245 -13.39 9.15 -19.27
N PRO A 246 -13.34 8.62 -20.51
CA PRO A 246 -12.64 7.37 -20.79
C PRO A 246 -11.19 7.37 -20.32
N THR A 247 -10.85 6.39 -19.49
CA THR A 247 -9.46 6.09 -19.14
C THR A 247 -9.03 4.86 -19.93
N LEU A 248 -8.30 5.08 -21.03
CA LEU A 248 -7.79 4.00 -21.89
C LEU A 248 -6.46 3.44 -21.34
N ALA A 249 -6.19 2.16 -21.62
CA ALA A 249 -4.87 1.58 -21.41
C ALA A 249 -3.83 2.31 -22.28
N LYS A 250 -2.56 2.30 -21.84
CA LYS A 250 -1.49 3.08 -22.49
C LYS A 250 -1.33 2.74 -23.97
N GLU A 251 -1.53 1.47 -24.33
CA GLU A 251 -1.49 0.96 -25.72
C GLU A 251 -2.52 1.62 -26.64
N PHE A 252 -3.70 1.93 -26.10
CA PHE A 252 -4.80 2.57 -26.85
C PHE A 252 -4.77 4.10 -26.76
N LYS A 253 -3.89 4.69 -25.93
CA LYS A 253 -3.69 6.15 -25.83
C LYS A 253 -2.76 6.63 -26.96
N ARG A 254 -3.29 6.67 -28.17
CA ARG A 254 -2.59 7.18 -29.36
C ARG A 254 -2.56 8.72 -29.33
N LYS A 255 -1.46 9.31 -29.81
CA LYS A 255 -1.31 10.77 -29.92
C LYS A 255 -2.15 11.38 -31.06
N PHE A 256 -2.38 10.59 -32.11
CA PHE A 256 -3.18 10.97 -33.26
C PHE A 256 -4.37 10.01 -33.38
N ALA A 257 -5.54 10.57 -33.66
CA ALA A 257 -6.79 9.84 -33.82
C ALA A 257 -7.43 10.20 -35.17
N PRO A 258 -8.03 9.24 -35.88
CA PRO A 258 -8.68 9.49 -37.15
C PRO A 258 -9.99 10.29 -37.00
N THR A 259 -10.62 10.24 -35.82
CA THR A 259 -11.89 10.92 -35.53
C THR A 259 -11.80 11.69 -34.22
N ARG A 260 -12.64 12.73 -34.10
CA ARG A 260 -12.80 13.49 -32.84
C ARG A 260 -13.49 12.61 -31.79
N PRO A 261 -12.98 12.57 -30.54
CA PRO A 261 -13.63 11.80 -29.48
C PRO A 261 -14.96 12.44 -29.06
N SER A 262 -15.94 11.61 -28.68
CA SER A 262 -17.20 12.04 -28.05
C SER A 262 -17.14 11.86 -26.53
N THR A 263 -17.62 12.87 -25.80
CA THR A 263 -17.82 12.82 -24.34
C THR A 263 -19.17 12.19 -23.97
N TYR A 264 -20.18 12.30 -24.83
CA TYR A 264 -21.48 11.65 -24.67
C TYR A 264 -21.38 10.18 -25.07
N ARG A 265 -21.98 9.29 -24.24
CA ARG A 265 -21.91 7.82 -24.34
C ARG A 265 -23.24 7.21 -23.97
#